data_AF-A0A9D7EK60-F1
#
_entry.id   AF-A0A9D7EK60-F1
#
_cell.length_a   1.000
_cell.length_b   1.000
_cell.length_c   1.000
_cell.angle_alpha   90.00
_cell.angle_beta   90.00
_cell.angle_gamma   90.00
#
_symmetry.space_group_name_H-M   'P 1'
#
loop_
_entity.id
_entity.type
_entity.pdbx_description
1 polymer ?
#
loop_
_entity_poly.entity_id
_entity_poly.type
_entity_poly.pdbx_seq_one_letter_code
_entity_poly.pdbx_strand_id
1 'polypeptide(L)'
;MPRVKLPVGLGRRALLVASLSDAATLRTDAHRAEKDGADLLEVRADLFPKTLLKPERFQRTLRALRRETRQPILLTLRMGEEGAGYPLSFGKWIAWDFFARP
;
A
#
# COMPACT_ATOMS: atom_id res chain seq x y z
N MET A 1 7.94 19.49 -5.40
CA MET A 1 7.08 18.37 -4.94
C MET A 1 5.82 18.35 -5.79
N PRO A 2 5.45 17.25 -6.45
CA PRO A 2 4.17 17.19 -7.15
C PRO A 2 3.04 17.29 -6.11
N ARG A 3 2.07 18.19 -6.36
CA ARG A 3 0.87 18.31 -5.52
C ARG A 3 0.16 16.97 -5.47
N VAL A 4 0.11 16.34 -4.30
CA VAL A 4 -0.70 15.14 -4.07
C VAL A 4 -2.16 15.55 -4.22
N LYS A 5 -2.78 15.18 -5.35
CA LYS A 5 -4.23 15.33 -5.51
C LYS A 5 -4.89 14.27 -4.65
N LEU A 6 -5.46 14.69 -3.53
CA LEU A 6 -6.31 13.84 -2.70
C LEU A 6 -7.48 13.29 -3.53
N PRO A 7 -8.04 12.12 -3.19
CA PRO A 7 -9.20 11.57 -3.87
C PRO A 7 -10.34 12.59 -3.92
N VAL A 8 -10.99 12.70 -5.07
CA VAL A 8 -12.13 13.61 -5.25
C VAL A 8 -13.24 13.20 -4.28
N GLY A 9 -13.60 14.11 -3.36
CA GLY A 9 -14.66 13.87 -2.38
C GLY A 9 -14.20 13.50 -0.97
N LEU A 10 -12.89 13.50 -0.68
CA LEU A 10 -12.39 13.38 0.70
C LEU A 10 -13.05 14.47 1.58
N GLY A 11 -13.70 14.05 2.67
CA GLY A 11 -14.45 14.92 3.59
C GLY A 11 -15.88 15.28 3.15
N ARG A 12 -16.32 14.89 1.95
CA ARG A 12 -17.70 15.13 1.44
C ARG A 12 -18.58 13.88 1.46
N ARG A 13 -17.96 12.70 1.32
CA ARG A 13 -18.61 11.39 1.45
C ARG A 13 -17.64 10.37 2.00
N ALA A 14 -18.15 9.23 2.46
CA ALA A 14 -17.32 8.07 2.73
C ALA A 14 -16.60 7.63 1.45
N LEU A 15 -15.31 7.32 1.58
CA LEU A 15 -14.51 6.75 0.51
C LEU A 15 -14.44 5.24 0.71
N LEU A 16 -14.63 4.49 -0.36
CA LEU A 16 -14.47 3.04 -0.38
C LEU A 16 -12.99 2.72 -0.59
N VAL A 17 -12.42 1.99 0.35
CA VAL A 17 -11.00 1.60 0.31
C VAL A 17 -10.91 0.09 0.13
N ALA A 18 -10.25 -0.35 -0.94
CA ALA A 18 -9.95 -1.76 -1.12
C ALA A 18 -8.59 -2.08 -0.50
N SER A 19 -8.57 -2.97 0.48
CA SER A 19 -7.35 -3.41 1.17
C SER A 19 -6.72 -4.60 0.45
N LEU A 20 -5.49 -4.41 -0.04
CA LEU A 20 -4.73 -5.39 -0.81
C LEU A 20 -3.60 -5.96 0.07
N SER A 21 -3.65 -7.26 0.32
CA SER A 21 -2.80 -7.94 1.30
C SER A 21 -1.83 -8.97 0.72
N ASP A 22 -2.05 -9.43 -0.51
CA ASP A 22 -1.19 -10.41 -1.17
C ASP A 22 -0.39 -9.76 -2.32
N ALA A 23 0.93 -9.85 -2.23
CA ALA A 23 1.84 -9.33 -3.24
C ALA A 23 1.77 -10.11 -4.56
N ALA A 24 1.41 -11.40 -4.53
CA ALA A 24 1.36 -12.25 -5.72
C ALA A 24 0.18 -11.89 -6.63
N THR A 25 -0.97 -11.54 -6.03
CA THR A 25 -2.21 -11.18 -6.74
C THR A 25 -2.45 -9.67 -6.82
N LEU A 26 -1.56 -8.86 -6.23
CA LEU A 26 -1.69 -7.40 -6.04
C LEU A 26 -2.27 -6.65 -7.25
N ARG A 27 -1.79 -6.94 -8.46
CA ARG A 27 -2.24 -6.27 -9.69
C ARG A 27 -3.66 -6.68 -10.09
N THR A 28 -3.96 -7.97 -10.00
CA THR A 28 -5.28 -8.51 -10.30
C THR A 28 -6.31 -7.99 -9.31
N ASP A 29 -5.96 -7.94 -8.03
CA ASP A 29 -6.87 -7.44 -6.99
C ASP A 29 -7.07 -5.93 -7.10
N ALA A 30 -6.03 -5.16 -7.45
CA ALA A 30 -6.16 -3.75 -7.76
C ALA A 30 -7.13 -3.49 -8.93
N HIS A 31 -7.02 -4.27 -10.01
CA HIS A 31 -7.92 -4.13 -11.15
C HIS A 31 -9.38 -4.48 -10.80
N ARG A 32 -9.59 -5.54 -10.00
CA ARG A 32 -10.92 -5.92 -9.50
C ARG A 32 -11.51 -4.82 -8.63
N ALA A 33 -10.75 -4.32 -7.65
CA ALA A 33 -11.17 -3.24 -6.77
C ALA A 33 -11.59 -1.98 -7.56
N GLU A 34 -10.84 -1.64 -8.61
CA GLU A 34 -11.19 -0.51 -9.47
C GLU A 34 -12.50 -0.72 -10.23
N LYS A 35 -12.70 -1.94 -10.77
CA LYS A 35 -13.96 -2.31 -11.41
C LYS A 35 -15.14 -2.31 -10.45
N ASP A 36 -14.92 -2.70 -9.19
CA ASP A 36 -15.93 -2.78 -8.15
C ASP A 36 -16.22 -1.41 -7.49
N GLY A 37 -15.56 -0.34 -7.94
CA GLY A 37 -15.84 1.03 -7.53
C GLY A 37 -15.08 1.52 -6.31
N ALA A 38 -13.93 0.92 -5.98
CA ALA A 38 -13.04 1.45 -4.95
C ALA A 38 -12.61 2.90 -5.30
N ASP A 39 -12.58 3.78 -4.31
CA ASP A 39 -12.11 5.16 -4.48
C ASP A 39 -10.58 5.25 -4.35
N LEU A 40 -9.98 4.34 -3.59
CA LEU A 40 -8.54 4.18 -3.44
C LEU A 40 -8.15 2.75 -3.04
N LEU A 41 -6.88 2.43 -3.26
CA LEU A 41 -6.29 1.14 -2.91
C LEU A 41 -5.40 1.31 -1.69
N GLU A 42 -5.63 0.51 -0.65
CA GLU A 42 -4.69 0.35 0.44
C GLU A 42 -3.77 -0.85 0.17
N VAL A 43 -2.46 -0.65 0.20
CA VAL A 43 -1.47 -1.73 0.14
C VAL A 43 -0.99 -2.01 1.55
N ARG A 44 -1.43 -3.14 2.12
CA ARG A 44 -1.01 -3.65 3.43
C ARG A 44 0.32 -4.36 3.31
N ALA A 45 1.40 -3.58 3.24
CA ALA A 45 2.74 -4.09 3.07
C ALA A 45 3.21 -4.92 4.27
N ASP A 46 2.60 -4.74 5.45
CA ASP A 46 2.80 -5.58 6.62
C ASP A 46 2.29 -7.03 6.44
N LEU A 47 1.59 -7.34 5.35
CA LEU A 47 1.16 -8.71 5.04
C LEU A 47 2.01 -9.36 3.95
N PHE A 48 2.90 -8.60 3.29
CA PHE A 48 3.74 -9.10 2.20
C PHE A 48 4.95 -9.85 2.73
N PRO A 49 5.40 -10.95 2.11
CA PRO A 49 6.62 -11.66 2.51
C PRO A 49 7.84 -10.73 2.71
N LYS A 50 8.60 -10.94 3.80
CA LYS A 50 9.78 -10.11 4.15
C LYS A 50 10.78 -9.94 3.00
N THR A 51 10.91 -10.97 2.15
CA THR A 51 11.80 -10.96 0.98
C THR A 51 11.41 -9.93 -0.08
N LEU A 52 10.14 -9.52 -0.14
CA LEU A 52 9.62 -8.50 -1.05
C LEU A 52 9.72 -7.09 -0.47
N LEU A 53 9.81 -6.97 0.86
CA LEU A 53 9.95 -5.70 1.55
C LEU A 53 11.38 -5.12 1.51
N LYS A 54 12.30 -5.74 0.77
CA LYS A 54 13.61 -5.12 0.48
C LYS A 54 13.42 -3.89 -0.44
N PRO A 55 14.11 -2.76 -0.19
CA PRO A 55 14.00 -1.49 -0.94
C PRO A 55 13.72 -1.63 -2.44
N GLU A 56 14.66 -2.23 -3.17
CA GLU A 56 14.58 -2.33 -4.62
C GLU A 56 13.43 -3.21 -5.14
N ARG A 57 13.09 -4.26 -4.39
CA ARG A 57 12.02 -5.20 -4.76
C ARG A 57 10.66 -4.57 -4.49
N PHE A 58 10.53 -3.93 -3.34
CA PHE A 58 9.28 -3.27 -2.97
C PHE A 58 8.99 -2.08 -3.89
N GLN A 59 9.99 -1.24 -4.17
CA GLN A 59 9.84 -0.15 -5.13
C GLN A 59 9.47 -0.65 -6.54
N ARG A 60 10.07 -1.75 -7.01
CA ARG A 60 9.66 -2.37 -8.28
C ARG A 60 8.21 -2.82 -8.25
N THR A 61 7.78 -3.43 -7.15
CA THR A 61 6.39 -3.89 -6.94
C THR A 61 5.41 -2.71 -6.98
N LEU A 62 5.69 -1.64 -6.24
CA LEU A 62 4.86 -0.42 -6.22
C LEU A 62 4.84 0.30 -7.58
N ARG A 63 5.99 0.38 -8.28
CA ARG A 63 6.04 0.95 -9.63
C ARG A 63 5.23 0.13 -10.64
N ALA A 64 5.26 -1.20 -10.53
CA ALA A 64 4.43 -2.07 -11.35
C ALA A 64 2.94 -1.81 -11.06
N LEU A 65 2.52 -1.83 -9.79
CA LEU A 65 1.14 -1.52 -9.40
C LEU A 65 0.68 -0.15 -9.90
N ARG A 66 1.51 0.89 -9.77
CA ARG A 66 1.18 2.25 -10.24
C ARG A 66 0.97 2.35 -11.75
N ARG A 67 1.52 1.42 -12.55
CA ARG A 67 1.27 1.35 -14.00
C ARG A 67 -0.07 0.71 -14.33
N GLU A 68 -0.60 -0.15 -13.46
CA GLU A 68 -1.86 -0.87 -13.69
C GLU A 68 -3.09 -0.04 -13.29
N THR A 69 -2.96 0.85 -12.30
CA THR A 69 -4.10 1.65 -11.81
C THR A 69 -3.80 3.14 -11.75
N ARG A 70 -4.85 3.93 -11.97
CA ARG A 70 -4.80 5.39 -11.76
C ARG A 70 -5.23 5.79 -10.36
N GLN A 71 -5.86 4.89 -9.61
CA GLN A 71 -6.39 5.16 -8.28
C GLN A 71 -5.29 5.64 -7.31
N PRO A 72 -5.64 6.49 -6.33
CA PRO A 72 -4.74 6.80 -5.23
C PRO A 72 -4.33 5.52 -4.49
N ILE A 73 -3.05 5.43 -4.12
CA ILE A 73 -2.51 4.30 -3.37
C ILE A 73 -2.15 4.81 -1.97
N LEU A 74 -2.75 4.21 -0.96
CA LEU A 74 -2.36 4.35 0.44
C LEU A 74 -1.43 3.18 0.79
N LEU A 75 -0.18 3.49 1.11
CA LEU A 75 0.74 2.47 1.60
C LEU A 75 0.62 2.39 3.12
N THR A 76 0.22 1.23 3.63
CA THR A 76 0.07 0.97 5.06
C THR A 76 1.10 -0.05 5.53
N LEU A 77 1.86 0.33 6.56
CA LEU A 77 2.66 -0.58 7.36
C LEU A 77 2.08 -0.59 8.77
N ARG A 78 1.28 -1.61 9.07
CA ARG A 78 0.70 -1.76 10.41
C ARG A 78 1.71 -2.40 11.36
N MET A 79 1.70 -1.97 12.62
CA MET A 79 2.51 -2.52 13.70
C MET A 79 1.83 -3.70 14.38
N GLY A 80 2.60 -4.63 14.96
CA GLY A 80 2.05 -5.83 15.62
C GLY A 80 1.05 -5.53 16.73
N GLU A 81 1.30 -4.47 17.53
CA GLU A 81 0.38 -3.96 18.56
C GLU A 81 -0.98 -3.51 18.01
N GLU A 82 -1.08 -3.21 16.71
CA GLU A 82 -2.31 -2.80 16.03
C GLU A 82 -2.95 -3.95 15.22
N GLY A 83 -2.51 -5.19 15.40
CA GLY A 83 -3.02 -6.35 14.65
C GLY A 83 -2.39 -6.53 13.26
N ALA A 84 -1.12 -6.20 13.10
CA ALA A 84 -0.37 -6.50 11.87
C ALA A 84 -0.11 -8.00 11.67
N GLY A 85 0.17 -8.40 10.42
CA GLY A 85 0.64 -9.76 10.12
C GLY A 85 2.09 -10.05 10.53
N TYR A 86 2.81 -9.05 11.07
CA TYR A 86 4.17 -9.21 11.59
C TYR A 86 4.28 -9.00 13.10
N PRO A 87 5.16 -9.75 13.79
CA PRO A 87 5.49 -9.49 15.18
C PRO A 87 6.27 -8.17 15.33
N LEU A 88 6.16 -7.58 16.52
CA LEU A 88 6.66 -6.24 16.92
C LEU A 88 8.12 -5.93 16.53
N SER A 89 8.98 -6.93 16.44
CA SER A 89 10.39 -6.78 16.10
C SER A 89 10.66 -6.32 14.67
N PHE A 90 9.65 -6.35 13.78
CA PHE A 90 9.83 -6.04 12.36
C PHE A 90 9.70 -4.54 12.03
N GLY A 91 8.88 -3.79 12.78
CA GLY A 91 8.63 -2.36 12.52
C GLY A 91 9.86 -1.47 12.66
N LYS A 92 10.82 -1.87 13.50
CA LYS A 92 12.10 -1.14 13.67
C LYS A 92 13.01 -1.17 12.44
N TRP A 93 12.91 -2.18 11.57
CA TRP A 93 13.81 -2.33 10.42
C TRP A 93 13.32 -1.58 9.18
N ILE A 94 12.01 -1.58 8.91
CA ILE A 94 11.46 -1.00 7.66
C ILE A 94 11.29 0.52 7.76
N ALA A 95 10.80 1.04 8.88
CA ALA A 95 10.52 2.47 9.03
C ALA A 95 11.79 3.34 8.85
N TRP A 96 12.93 2.88 9.38
CA TRP A 96 14.19 3.61 9.33
C TRP A 96 14.91 3.54 7.98
N ASP A 97 14.83 2.43 7.24
CA ASP A 97 15.53 2.32 5.95
C ASP A 97 14.71 2.82 4.74
N PHE A 98 13.37 2.78 4.79
CA PHE A 98 12.53 3.19 3.67
C PHE A 98 12.11 4.66 3.67
N PHE A 99 11.84 5.23 4.84
CA PHE A 99 11.26 6.57 4.97
C PHE A 99 12.23 7.60 5.55
N ALA A 100 13.35 7.17 6.14
CA ALA A 100 14.34 8.08 6.72
C ALA A 100 15.51 8.42 5.78
N ARG A 101 15.51 7.94 4.53
CA ARG A 101 16.45 8.43 3.50
C ARG A 101 15.77 9.53 2.67
N PRO A 102 16.34 10.75 2.64
CA PRO A 102 15.74 11.93 1.99
C PRO A 102 15.56 11.78 0.48
#